data_AF-A0A6N7XKL3-F1
#
_entry.id   AF-A0A6N7XKL3-F1
#
_cell.length_a   1.000
_cell.length_b   1.000
_cell.length_c   1.000
_cell.angle_alpha   90.00
_cell.angle_beta   90.00
_cell.angle_gamma   90.00
#
_symmetry.space_group_name_H-M   'P 1'
#
loop_
_entity.id
_entity.type
_entity.pdbx_description
1 polymer ?
#
loop_
_entity_poly.entity_id
_entity_poly.type
_entity_poly.pdbx_seq_one_letter_code
_entity_poly.pdbx_strand_id
1 'polypeptide(L)'
;MLFCKFNCKLISKWEKGYSVPDADLLSKLADELDVSVSELLGKDEIPAEETDSLSNQLARINEQLSIRNRRAKRVWKAAIVLAIVFFLVIPAVTILGNMMWSSNLDGADTGYAGRLEYTCTLDGEEYSYDIEYDDHYHVTAGGGDSFVADHTDVENYDDARKAAAAIEDYFRNHGGTAEQTEAKGLELD
;
A
#
# COMPACT_ATOMS: atom_id res chain seq x y z
N MET A 1 10.64 -1.15 -43.26
CA MET A 1 9.30 -1.12 -43.87
C MET A 1 8.36 -0.13 -43.15
N LEU A 2 8.85 1.06 -42.77
CA LEU A 2 8.09 2.05 -41.97
C LEU A 2 7.76 3.35 -42.73
N PHE A 3 8.30 3.54 -43.95
CA PHE A 3 8.13 4.79 -44.71
C PHE A 3 6.77 4.94 -45.42
N CYS A 4 5.95 3.90 -45.51
CA CYS A 4 4.69 3.94 -46.27
C CYS A 4 3.43 4.20 -45.42
N LYS A 5 3.60 4.56 -44.13
CA LYS A 5 2.47 4.91 -43.25
C LYS A 5 2.03 6.38 -43.36
N PHE A 6 2.86 7.24 -43.95
CA PHE A 6 2.50 8.63 -44.26
C PHE A 6 2.14 8.73 -45.74
N ASN A 7 0.89 9.12 -45.99
CA ASN A 7 0.29 9.31 -47.31
C ASN A 7 1.31 9.91 -48.31
N CYS A 8 1.75 9.14 -49.31
CA CYS A 8 2.83 9.55 -50.24
C CYS A 8 2.59 10.89 -50.94
N LYS A 9 1.33 11.36 -50.99
CA LYS A 9 0.94 12.65 -51.55
C LYS A 9 1.41 13.84 -50.69
N LEU A 10 1.64 13.66 -49.38
CA LEU A 10 2.16 14.68 -48.48
C LEU A 10 3.69 14.78 -48.58
N ILE A 11 4.40 13.64 -48.59
CA ILE A 11 5.86 13.60 -48.80
C ILE A 11 6.26 14.23 -50.14
N SER A 12 5.52 13.96 -51.22
CA SER A 12 5.83 14.51 -52.55
C SER A 12 5.67 16.04 -52.62
N LYS A 13 4.88 16.64 -51.73
CA LYS A 13 4.77 18.10 -51.62
C LYS A 13 5.88 18.72 -50.76
N TRP A 14 6.44 17.96 -49.82
CA TRP A 14 7.59 18.37 -49.00
C TRP A 14 8.89 18.34 -49.82
N GLU A 15 9.09 17.27 -50.59
CA GLU A 15 10.23 17.13 -51.50
C GLU A 15 10.26 18.26 -52.55
N LYS A 16 9.08 18.71 -52.99
CA LYS A 16 8.93 19.78 -54.00
C LYS A 16 8.82 21.19 -53.40
N GLY A 17 8.95 21.35 -52.08
CA GLY A 17 8.99 22.67 -51.42
C GLY A 17 7.67 23.47 -51.40
N TYR A 18 6.52 22.86 -51.72
CA TYR A 18 5.23 23.56 -51.83
C TYR A 18 4.47 23.73 -50.50
N SER A 19 4.85 23.03 -49.45
CA SER A 19 4.18 23.11 -48.15
C SER A 19 5.09 22.59 -47.05
N VAL A 20 5.27 23.38 -45.99
CA VAL A 20 6.00 22.96 -44.79
C VAL A 20 5.04 22.11 -43.93
N PRO A 21 5.47 20.95 -43.40
CA PRO A 21 4.65 20.19 -42.47
C PRO A 21 4.31 21.01 -41.22
N ASP A 22 3.08 20.81 -40.74
CA ASP A 22 2.55 21.42 -39.54
C ASP A 22 3.50 21.19 -38.35
N ALA A 23 3.73 22.22 -37.53
CA ALA A 23 4.78 22.24 -36.51
C ALA A 23 4.64 21.08 -35.50
N ASP A 24 3.41 20.60 -35.28
CA ASP A 24 3.09 19.42 -34.47
C ASP A 24 3.69 18.11 -35.00
N LEU A 25 3.86 17.95 -36.31
CA LEU A 25 4.43 16.74 -36.91
C LEU A 25 5.96 16.73 -36.79
N LEU A 26 6.59 17.91 -36.93
CA LEU A 26 8.03 18.10 -36.72
C LEU A 26 8.40 17.91 -35.25
N SER A 27 7.56 18.38 -34.33
CA SER A 27 7.78 18.19 -32.89
C SER A 27 7.68 16.71 -32.48
N LYS A 28 6.73 15.96 -33.04
CA LYS A 28 6.59 14.50 -32.78
C LYS A 28 7.73 13.67 -33.36
N LEU A 29 8.26 14.06 -34.52
CA LEU A 29 9.44 13.41 -35.12
C LEU A 29 10.73 13.71 -34.32
N ALA A 30 10.87 14.93 -33.80
CA ALA A 30 12.01 15.31 -32.97
C ALA A 30 11.99 14.62 -31.59
N ASP A 31 10.81 14.43 -31.00
CA ASP A 31 10.66 13.73 -29.72
C ASP A 31 10.92 12.22 -29.85
N GLU A 32 10.53 11.58 -30.96
CA GLU A 32 10.75 10.14 -31.18
C GLU A 32 12.22 9.81 -31.53
N LEU A 33 12.97 10.76 -32.11
CA LEU A 33 14.35 10.52 -32.56
C LEU A 33 15.43 10.98 -31.56
N ASP A 34 15.08 11.67 -30.46
CA ASP A 34 15.97 12.26 -29.44
C ASP A 34 17.22 12.99 -30.00
N VAL A 35 17.13 13.53 -31.22
CA VAL A 35 18.16 14.37 -31.85
C VAL A 35 17.60 15.70 -32.32
N SER A 36 18.43 16.74 -32.23
CA SER A 36 18.03 18.10 -32.57
C SER A 36 17.81 18.27 -34.08
N VAL A 37 16.76 18.99 -34.47
CA VAL A 37 16.38 19.28 -35.88
C VAL A 37 17.54 19.90 -36.69
N SER A 38 18.52 20.52 -36.00
CA SER A 38 19.73 21.10 -36.58
C SER A 38 20.73 20.10 -37.16
N GLU A 39 20.72 18.83 -36.73
CA GLU A 39 21.52 17.76 -37.35
C GLU A 39 20.82 17.13 -38.57
N LEU A 40 19.48 17.24 -38.64
CA LEU A 40 18.66 16.70 -39.72
C LEU A 40 18.62 17.59 -40.97
N LEU A 41 18.87 18.89 -40.83
CA LEU A 41 18.87 19.86 -41.94
C LEU A 41 20.29 20.10 -42.44
N GLY A 42 20.92 19.02 -42.90
CA GLY A 42 22.22 19.00 -43.55
C GLY A 42 22.46 20.26 -44.38
N LYS A 43 23.57 20.91 -44.05
CA LYS A 43 24.11 22.13 -44.64
C LYS A 43 24.10 22.04 -46.17
N ASP A 44 23.21 22.76 -46.84
CA ASP A 44 23.36 23.08 -48.26
C ASP A 44 22.83 24.50 -48.54
N GLU A 45 23.69 25.25 -49.23
CA GLU A 45 23.66 26.68 -49.47
C GLU A 45 22.53 27.09 -50.44
N ILE A 46 21.62 27.98 -50.03
CA ILE A 46 20.65 28.63 -50.94
C ILE A 46 20.53 30.13 -50.55
N PRO A 47 20.46 31.07 -51.52
CA PRO A 47 20.99 32.43 -51.41
C PRO A 47 20.28 33.35 -50.41
N ALA A 48 21.10 34.19 -49.79
CA ALA A 48 20.71 35.29 -48.92
C ALA A 48 20.04 36.41 -49.73
N GLU A 49 18.74 36.64 -49.52
CA GLU A 49 18.21 38.02 -49.56
C GLU A 49 16.82 38.20 -48.92
N GLU A 50 16.02 37.15 -48.66
CA GLU A 50 14.73 37.29 -47.95
C GLU A 50 14.56 36.42 -46.69
N THR A 51 15.61 35.72 -46.27
CA THR A 51 15.59 34.79 -45.12
C THR A 51 16.24 35.37 -43.86
N ASP A 52 16.83 36.56 -43.93
CA ASP A 52 17.69 37.10 -42.86
C ASP A 52 16.89 37.55 -41.62
N SER A 53 15.62 37.92 -41.79
CA SER A 53 14.75 38.35 -40.68
C SER A 53 14.06 37.19 -39.97
N LEU A 54 13.74 36.10 -40.68
CA LEU A 54 13.04 34.93 -40.15
C LEU A 54 14.02 33.93 -39.52
N SER A 55 15.17 33.68 -40.17
CA SER A 55 16.20 32.78 -39.65
C SER A 55 16.85 33.31 -38.36
N ASN A 56 17.08 34.62 -38.25
CA ASN A 56 17.57 35.23 -37.01
C ASN A 56 16.57 35.12 -35.86
N GLN A 57 15.26 35.25 -36.13
CA GLN A 57 14.23 35.12 -35.11
C GLN A 57 14.07 33.65 -34.67
N LEU A 58 14.05 32.71 -35.61
CA LEU A 58 14.01 31.28 -35.29
C LEU A 58 15.29 30.84 -34.58
N ALA A 59 16.46 31.34 -34.96
CA ALA A 59 17.72 31.06 -34.27
C ALA A 59 17.70 31.60 -32.83
N ARG A 60 17.22 32.84 -32.60
CA ARG A 60 17.08 33.41 -31.24
C ARG A 60 16.06 32.66 -30.39
N ILE A 61 14.93 32.24 -30.97
CA ILE A 61 13.91 31.46 -30.27
C ILE A 61 14.42 30.04 -29.96
N ASN A 62 15.12 29.41 -30.91
CA ASN A 62 15.72 28.09 -30.73
C ASN A 62 16.88 28.12 -29.73
N GLU A 63 17.65 29.20 -29.68
CA GLU A 63 18.71 29.42 -28.68
C GLU A 63 18.11 29.57 -27.27
N GLN A 64 17.03 30.34 -27.12
CA GLN A 64 16.31 30.42 -25.84
C GLN A 64 15.62 29.10 -25.44
N LEU A 65 15.12 28.33 -26.40
CA LEU A 65 14.55 26.99 -26.16
C LEU A 65 15.61 25.97 -25.77
N SER A 66 16.77 25.95 -26.43
CA SER A 66 17.93 25.10 -26.11
C SER A 66 18.41 25.33 -24.67
N ILE A 67 18.49 26.59 -24.25
CA ILE A 67 18.95 26.96 -22.91
C ILE A 67 17.93 26.56 -21.83
N ARG A 68 16.63 26.70 -22.11
CA ARG A 68 15.57 26.30 -21.16
C ARG A 68 15.36 24.78 -21.10
N ASN A 69 15.40 24.09 -22.25
CA ASN A 69 15.21 22.64 -22.35
C ASN A 69 16.36 21.88 -21.64
N ARG A 70 17.60 22.39 -21.69
CA ARG A 70 18.73 21.81 -20.94
C ARG A 70 18.55 21.84 -19.43
N ARG A 71 17.94 22.90 -18.88
CA ARG A 71 17.68 23.02 -17.43
C ARG A 71 16.51 22.15 -17.00
N ALA A 72 15.44 22.12 -17.79
CA ALA A 72 14.29 21.27 -17.54
C ALA A 72 14.67 19.78 -17.56
N LYS A 73 15.47 19.33 -18.53
CA LYS A 73 15.95 17.93 -18.60
C LYS A 73 16.79 17.54 -17.38
N ARG A 74 17.60 18.45 -16.80
CA ARG A 74 18.39 18.15 -15.59
C ARG A 74 17.52 18.04 -14.33
N VAL A 75 16.58 18.96 -14.17
CA VAL A 75 15.64 18.94 -13.03
C VAL A 75 14.74 17.70 -13.10
N TRP A 76 14.28 17.34 -14.29
CA TRP A 76 13.45 16.16 -14.48
C TRP A 76 14.23 14.86 -14.26
N LYS A 77 15.48 14.77 -14.72
CA LYS A 77 16.37 13.63 -14.38
C LYS A 77 16.61 13.52 -12.87
N ALA A 78 16.82 14.64 -12.17
CA ALA A 78 16.98 14.64 -10.71
C ALA A 78 15.70 14.19 -9.98
N ALA A 79 14.52 14.63 -10.45
CA ALA A 79 13.24 14.20 -9.90
C ALA A 79 13.00 12.69 -10.09
N ILE A 80 13.35 12.13 -11.24
CA ILE A 80 13.26 10.68 -11.50
C ILE A 80 14.19 9.90 -10.56
N VAL A 81 15.44 10.36 -10.37
CA VAL A 81 16.38 9.71 -9.45
C VAL A 81 15.86 9.76 -8.00
N LEU A 82 15.33 10.90 -7.56
CA LEU A 82 14.71 11.03 -6.24
C LEU A 82 13.50 10.09 -6.07
N ALA A 83 12.65 9.98 -7.09
CA ALA A 83 11.52 9.07 -7.08
C ALA A 83 11.96 7.60 -6.96
N ILE A 84 12.98 7.18 -7.70
CA ILE A 84 13.53 5.82 -7.62
C ILE A 84 14.08 5.53 -6.23
N VAL A 85 14.86 6.46 -5.65
CA VAL A 85 15.40 6.29 -4.29
C VAL A 85 14.27 6.19 -3.27
N PHE A 86 13.24 7.02 -3.37
CA PHE A 86 12.09 6.97 -2.47
C PHE A 86 11.35 5.64 -2.57
N PHE A 87 11.11 5.14 -3.78
CA PHE A 87 10.43 3.86 -4.02
C PHE A 87 11.26 2.62 -3.61
N LEU A 88 12.58 2.73 -3.46
CA LEU A 88 13.42 1.61 -3.02
C LEU A 88 13.74 1.65 -1.52
N VAL A 89 14.07 2.83 -1.00
CA VAL A 89 14.55 2.99 0.38
C VAL A 89 13.40 2.96 1.39
N ILE A 90 12.28 3.61 1.09
CA ILE A 90 11.13 3.66 2.00
C ILE A 90 10.57 2.24 2.27
N PRO A 91 10.25 1.40 1.26
CA PRO A 91 9.74 0.07 1.55
C PRO A 91 10.79 -0.81 2.24
N ALA A 92 12.08 -0.65 1.93
CA ALA A 92 13.13 -1.40 2.62
C ALA A 92 13.18 -1.06 4.12
N VAL A 93 13.08 0.23 4.49
CA VAL A 93 13.08 0.66 5.89
C VAL A 93 11.79 0.25 6.60
N THR A 94 10.62 0.30 5.94
CA THR A 94 9.37 -0.14 6.57
C THR A 94 9.33 -1.66 6.77
N ILE A 95 9.85 -2.45 5.82
CA ILE A 95 9.92 -3.91 5.97
C ILE A 95 10.90 -4.29 7.08
N LEU A 96 12.09 -3.69 7.11
CA LEU A 96 13.08 -3.96 8.17
C LEU A 96 12.60 -3.47 9.54
N GLY A 97 12.00 -2.28 9.60
CA GLY A 97 11.41 -1.74 10.83
C GLY A 97 10.27 -2.61 11.35
N ASN A 98 9.39 -3.09 10.46
CA ASN A 98 8.31 -4.01 10.82
C ASN A 98 8.85 -5.36 11.31
N MET A 99 9.89 -5.90 10.68
CA MET A 99 10.54 -7.15 11.09
C MET A 99 11.28 -7.01 12.44
N MET A 100 11.87 -5.85 12.70
CA MET A 100 12.53 -5.54 13.98
C MET A 100 11.50 -5.32 15.09
N TRP A 101 10.37 -4.68 14.80
CA TRP A 101 9.29 -4.54 15.77
C TRP A 101 8.60 -5.89 16.02
N SER A 102 8.34 -6.70 14.99
CA SER A 102 7.73 -8.02 15.15
C SER A 102 8.60 -8.98 15.96
N SER A 103 9.92 -8.98 15.76
CA SER A 103 10.84 -9.75 16.61
C SER A 103 10.96 -9.23 18.05
N ASN A 104 10.52 -8.00 18.32
CA ASN A 104 10.32 -7.47 19.67
C ASN A 104 8.88 -7.69 20.20
N LEU A 105 7.99 -8.29 19.41
CA LEU A 105 6.64 -8.72 19.81
C LEU A 105 6.57 -10.24 20.06
N ASP A 106 7.69 -10.95 19.89
CA ASP A 106 7.83 -12.34 20.34
C ASP A 106 7.76 -12.35 21.86
N GLY A 107 6.57 -12.64 22.37
CA GLY A 107 6.25 -12.61 23.79
C GLY A 107 5.62 -11.30 24.25
N ALA A 108 4.56 -10.83 23.57
CA ALA A 108 3.44 -10.33 24.37
C ALA A 108 2.92 -11.53 25.17
N ASP A 109 3.56 -11.81 26.31
CA ASP A 109 3.04 -12.70 27.33
C ASP A 109 1.77 -12.01 27.84
N THR A 110 0.67 -12.22 27.13
CA THR A 110 -0.64 -11.72 27.55
C THR A 110 -1.09 -12.44 28.82
N GLY A 111 -0.32 -13.43 29.32
CA GLY A 111 -0.74 -14.33 30.38
C GLY A 111 -2.05 -15.01 29.99
N TYR A 112 -2.26 -15.31 28.70
CA TYR A 112 -3.50 -15.90 28.20
C TYR A 112 -3.24 -17.33 27.75
N ALA A 113 -3.71 -18.30 28.52
CA ALA A 113 -3.62 -19.73 28.19
C ALA A 113 -4.89 -20.24 27.51
N GLY A 114 -6.05 -19.69 27.87
CA GLY A 114 -7.32 -20.09 27.29
C GLY A 114 -8.52 -19.43 27.93
N ARG A 115 -9.68 -19.80 27.39
CA ARG A 115 -11.00 -19.38 27.86
C ARG A 115 -11.88 -20.61 28.09
N LEU A 116 -12.61 -20.61 29.20
CA LEU A 116 -13.69 -21.53 29.48
C LEU A 116 -15.01 -20.80 29.23
N GLU A 117 -15.84 -21.32 28.36
CA GLU A 117 -17.18 -20.81 28.11
C GLU A 117 -18.21 -21.79 28.71
N TYR A 118 -19.09 -21.27 29.56
CA TYR A 118 -20.15 -22.02 30.21
C TYR A 118 -21.48 -21.64 29.61
N THR A 119 -22.27 -22.65 29.27
CA THR A 119 -23.68 -22.51 28.91
C THR A 119 -24.49 -23.29 29.94
N CYS A 120 -25.21 -22.56 30.80
CA CYS A 120 -25.99 -23.11 31.88
C CYS A 120 -27.49 -22.94 31.60
N THR A 121 -28.30 -23.94 31.95
CA THR A 121 -29.77 -23.82 31.88
C THR A 121 -30.39 -24.05 33.25
N LEU A 122 -31.31 -23.18 33.65
CA LEU A 122 -32.05 -23.28 34.92
C LEU A 122 -33.47 -22.76 34.70
N ASP A 123 -34.48 -23.51 35.16
CA ASP A 123 -35.91 -23.14 35.03
C ASP A 123 -36.38 -22.80 33.59
N GLY A 124 -35.67 -23.30 32.58
CA GLY A 124 -35.97 -23.03 31.15
C GLY A 124 -35.33 -21.75 30.60
N GLU A 125 -34.54 -21.05 31.41
CA GLU A 125 -33.69 -19.92 31.00
C GLU A 125 -32.25 -20.42 30.76
N GLU A 126 -31.57 -19.79 29.81
CA GLU A 126 -30.18 -20.08 29.43
C GLU A 126 -29.30 -18.91 29.87
N TYR A 127 -28.17 -19.21 30.50
CA TYR A 127 -27.18 -18.26 30.99
C TYR A 127 -25.80 -18.64 30.45
N SER A 128 -25.02 -17.66 30.01
CA SER A 128 -23.63 -17.86 29.60
C SER A 128 -22.65 -17.14 30.51
N TYR A 129 -21.50 -17.77 30.74
CA TYR A 129 -20.40 -17.16 31.49
C TYR A 129 -19.06 -17.63 30.96
N ASP A 130 -18.15 -16.71 30.66
CA ASP A 130 -16.82 -16.98 30.21
C ASP A 130 -15.75 -16.61 31.25
N ILE A 131 -14.72 -17.44 31.34
CA ILE A 131 -13.58 -17.27 32.25
C ILE A 131 -12.31 -17.38 31.42
N GLU A 132 -11.52 -16.31 31.37
CA GLU A 132 -10.19 -16.29 30.78
C GLU A 132 -9.15 -16.57 31.87
N TYR A 133 -8.13 -17.34 31.52
CA TYR A 133 -7.11 -17.76 32.47
C TYR A 133 -5.71 -17.81 31.87
N ASP A 134 -4.71 -17.67 32.74
CA ASP A 134 -3.28 -17.76 32.40
C ASP A 134 -2.72 -19.18 32.42
N ASP A 135 -1.44 -19.37 32.07
CA ASP A 135 -0.81 -20.71 32.04
C ASP A 135 -0.79 -21.42 33.42
N HIS A 136 -1.01 -20.68 34.50
CA HIS A 136 -1.10 -21.19 35.86
C HIS A 136 -2.56 -21.38 36.33
N TYR A 137 -3.53 -21.20 35.44
CA TYR A 137 -4.97 -21.18 35.71
C TYR A 137 -5.43 -20.04 36.61
N HIS A 138 -4.67 -18.95 36.73
CA HIS A 138 -5.20 -17.76 37.40
C HIS A 138 -6.22 -17.06 36.51
N VAL A 139 -7.34 -16.63 37.11
CA VAL A 139 -8.39 -15.91 36.39
C VAL A 139 -7.87 -14.52 36.00
N THR A 140 -7.79 -14.26 34.70
CA THR A 140 -7.36 -12.96 34.15
C THR A 140 -8.55 -12.08 33.82
N ALA A 141 -9.65 -12.69 33.42
CA ALA A 141 -10.94 -12.02 33.20
C ALA A 141 -12.09 -13.02 33.38
N GLY A 142 -13.24 -12.53 33.80
CA GLY A 142 -14.48 -13.30 33.84
C GLY A 142 -15.64 -12.39 33.45
N GLY A 143 -16.59 -12.89 32.68
CA GLY A 143 -17.70 -12.10 32.17
C GLY A 143 -18.86 -12.97 31.70
N GLY A 144 -20.06 -12.40 31.64
CA GLY A 144 -21.24 -13.13 31.22
C GLY A 144 -22.51 -12.60 31.89
N ASP A 145 -23.50 -13.48 32.01
CA ASP A 145 -24.75 -13.17 32.69
C ASP A 145 -24.51 -12.88 34.18
N SER A 146 -25.00 -11.73 34.63
CA SER A 146 -24.88 -11.30 36.02
C SER A 146 -25.53 -12.28 37.00
N PHE A 147 -26.55 -13.03 36.55
CA PHE A 147 -27.14 -14.09 37.36
C PHE A 147 -26.10 -15.12 37.81
N VAL A 148 -25.19 -15.54 36.91
CA VAL A 148 -24.12 -16.49 37.25
C VAL A 148 -23.16 -15.85 38.23
N ALA A 149 -22.71 -14.61 37.97
CA ALA A 149 -21.78 -13.88 38.84
C ALA A 149 -22.33 -13.72 40.28
N ASP A 150 -23.58 -13.27 40.39
CA ASP A 150 -24.23 -12.95 41.66
C ASP A 150 -24.51 -14.20 42.53
N HIS A 151 -24.67 -15.38 41.91
CA HIS A 151 -25.09 -16.60 42.61
C HIS A 151 -23.97 -17.63 42.82
N THR A 152 -22.90 -17.60 42.01
CA THR A 152 -21.82 -18.59 42.06
C THR A 152 -20.54 -18.05 42.72
N ASP A 153 -20.48 -16.75 42.98
CA ASP A 153 -19.30 -16.07 43.54
C ASP A 153 -18.03 -16.25 42.68
N VAL A 154 -18.22 -16.54 41.38
CA VAL A 154 -17.16 -16.87 40.41
C VAL A 154 -16.07 -15.80 40.33
N GLU A 155 -16.42 -14.53 40.52
CA GLU A 155 -15.50 -13.38 40.45
C GLU A 155 -14.51 -13.32 41.62
N ASN A 156 -14.81 -13.99 42.73
CA ASN A 156 -13.94 -13.99 43.92
C ASN A 156 -12.90 -15.12 43.89
N TYR A 157 -12.92 -15.99 42.88
CA TYR A 157 -11.94 -17.06 42.73
C TYR A 157 -10.76 -16.61 41.88
N ASP A 158 -9.56 -16.79 42.43
CA ASP A 158 -8.31 -16.55 41.73
C ASP A 158 -7.93 -17.72 40.80
N ASP A 159 -8.42 -18.95 41.03
CA ASP A 159 -8.15 -20.14 40.20
C ASP A 159 -9.38 -20.50 39.36
N ALA A 160 -9.21 -20.56 38.04
CA ALA A 160 -10.27 -20.82 37.07
C ALA A 160 -10.96 -22.17 37.26
N ARG A 161 -10.27 -23.20 37.79
CA ARG A 161 -10.87 -24.51 38.08
C ARG A 161 -11.79 -24.47 39.29
N LYS A 162 -11.49 -23.61 40.27
CA LYS A 162 -12.37 -23.41 41.43
C LYS A 162 -13.60 -22.61 41.03
N ALA A 163 -13.40 -21.57 40.23
CA ALA A 163 -14.46 -20.77 39.62
C ALA A 163 -15.42 -21.65 38.80
N ALA A 164 -14.85 -22.51 37.93
CA ALA A 164 -15.56 -23.52 37.15
C ALA A 164 -16.41 -24.46 38.02
N ALA A 165 -15.79 -25.04 39.07
CA ALA A 165 -16.48 -25.95 39.97
C ALA A 165 -17.65 -25.27 40.70
N ALA A 166 -17.50 -24.00 41.08
CA ALA A 166 -18.56 -23.23 41.74
C ALA A 166 -19.79 -23.04 40.83
N ILE A 167 -19.57 -22.75 39.54
CA ILE A 167 -20.65 -22.67 38.54
C ILE A 167 -21.34 -24.02 38.41
N GLU A 168 -20.58 -25.10 38.15
CA GLU A 168 -21.16 -26.43 37.97
C GLU A 168 -21.96 -26.91 39.18
N ASP A 169 -21.41 -26.72 40.39
CA ASP A 169 -22.05 -27.16 41.63
C ASP A 169 -23.34 -26.37 41.89
N TYR A 170 -23.37 -25.06 41.61
CA TYR A 170 -24.57 -24.26 41.78
C TYR A 170 -25.71 -24.76 40.88
N PHE A 171 -25.47 -24.87 39.56
CA PHE A 171 -26.51 -25.29 38.63
C PHE A 171 -26.96 -26.73 38.88
N ARG A 172 -26.04 -27.64 39.20
CA ARG A 172 -26.36 -29.03 39.53
C ARG A 172 -27.22 -29.16 40.79
N ASN A 173 -26.94 -28.36 41.82
CA ASN A 173 -27.69 -28.39 43.08
C ASN A 173 -29.09 -27.77 42.96
N HIS A 174 -29.29 -26.88 41.99
CA HIS A 174 -30.58 -26.20 41.75
C HIS A 174 -31.42 -26.85 40.64
N GLY A 175 -30.99 -28.01 40.12
CA GLY A 175 -31.73 -28.77 39.10
C GLY A 175 -31.54 -28.27 37.67
N GLY A 176 -30.54 -27.43 37.43
CA GLY A 176 -30.10 -26.99 36.11
C GLY A 176 -29.05 -27.88 35.47
N THR A 177 -28.62 -27.51 34.26
CA THR A 177 -27.49 -28.13 33.55
C THR A 177 -26.39 -27.10 33.32
N ALA A 178 -25.13 -27.53 33.31
CA ALA A 178 -23.98 -26.70 32.93
C ALA A 178 -23.15 -27.45 31.89
N GLU A 179 -22.96 -26.86 30.72
CA GLU A 179 -22.09 -27.37 29.66
C GLU A 179 -20.88 -26.45 29.53
N GLN A 180 -19.68 -27.03 29.51
CA GLN A 180 -18.42 -26.30 29.40
C GLN A 180 -17.80 -26.53 28.03
N THR A 181 -17.39 -25.45 27.37
CA THR A 181 -16.56 -25.47 26.17
C THR A 181 -15.22 -24.81 26.48
N GLU A 182 -14.12 -25.54 26.31
CA GLU A 182 -12.76 -25.01 26.49
C GLU A 182 -12.19 -24.57 25.14
N ALA A 183 -11.86 -23.29 25.02
CA ALA A 183 -11.14 -22.72 23.90
C ALA A 183 -9.71 -22.37 24.35
N LYS A 184 -8.74 -23.21 24.00
CA LYS A 184 -7.32 -22.94 24.26
C LYS A 184 -6.85 -21.75 23.44
N GLY A 185 -5.97 -20.94 24.01
CA GLY A 185 -5.28 -19.87 23.28
C GLY A 185 -4.60 -20.44 22.04
N LEU A 186 -4.71 -19.71 20.93
CA LEU A 186 -4.03 -20.08 19.70
C LEU A 186 -2.53 -20.08 20.00
N GLU A 187 -1.88 -21.26 20.01
CA GLU A 187 -0.43 -21.33 19.87
C GLU A 187 -0.11 -20.78 18.48
N LEU A 188 0.23 -19.48 18.39
CA LEU A 188 0.77 -18.89 17.19
C LEU A 188 2.23 -19.36 17.09
N ASP A 189 2.47 -20.34 16.23
CA ASP A 189 3.78 -20.93 15.93
C ASP A 189 4.68 -20.04 15.05
#